data_AF-A0AAV3NNK6-F1
#
_entry.id   AF-A0AAV3NNK6-F1
#
_cell.length_a   1.000
_cell.length_b   1.000
_cell.length_c   1.000
_cell.angle_alpha   90.00
_cell.angle_beta   90.00
_cell.angle_gamma   90.00
#
_symmetry.space_group_name_H-M   'P 1'
#
loop_
_entity.id
_entity.type
_entity.pdbx_description
1 polymer ?
#
loop_
_entity_poly.entity_id
_entity_poly.type
_entity_poly.pdbx_seq_one_letter_code
_entity_poly.pdbx_strand_id
1 'polypeptide(L)'
;MKYQDNQHFSHIHILNPLILVHGDNITCKACQQTILDPDFHGCIKCSYYLHDSCLNTPRSLLHSSHPSHPLTLHPTPLYPTNSFTCDACHSLGNSFSLSCAHCDYDLHIQ
;
A
#
# COMPACT_ATOMS: atom_id res chain seq x y z
N MET A 1 -23.25 18.20 -4.79
CA MET A 1 -23.31 16.95 -4.00
C MET A 1 -22.07 16.15 -4.40
N LYS A 2 -21.07 16.05 -3.51
CA LYS A 2 -19.76 15.47 -3.83
C LYS A 2 -19.82 13.97 -3.59
N TYR A 3 -19.82 13.16 -4.66
CA TYR A 3 -19.55 11.73 -4.54
C TYR A 3 -18.03 11.59 -4.37
N GLN A 4 -17.60 11.25 -3.15
CA GLN A 4 -16.22 10.85 -2.87
C GLN A 4 -16.12 9.37 -3.17
N ASP A 5 -15.82 9.05 -4.43
CA ASP A 5 -15.55 7.69 -4.86
C ASP A 5 -14.18 7.27 -4.31
N ASN A 6 -14.16 6.66 -3.12
CA ASN A 6 -12.97 6.03 -2.52
C ASN A 6 -12.63 4.71 -3.23
N GLN A 7 -12.63 4.72 -4.56
CA GLN A 7 -12.20 3.61 -5.39
C GLN A 7 -10.67 3.64 -5.44
N HIS A 8 -10.05 2.86 -4.56
CA HIS A 8 -8.60 2.80 -4.51
C HIS A 8 -8.07 2.10 -5.77
N PHE A 9 -7.04 2.64 -6.41
CA PHE A 9 -6.54 2.16 -7.71
C PHE A 9 -6.08 0.69 -7.69
N SER A 10 -5.85 0.12 -6.50
CA SER A 10 -5.45 -1.28 -6.32
C SER A 10 -6.61 -2.26 -6.20
N HIS A 11 -7.85 -1.80 -6.00
CA HIS A 11 -9.00 -2.66 -5.74
C HIS A 11 -10.26 -2.12 -6.40
N ILE A 12 -10.96 -2.98 -7.14
CA ILE A 12 -12.11 -2.58 -7.96
C ILE A 12 -13.34 -2.15 -7.15
N HIS A 13 -13.45 -2.59 -5.89
CA HIS A 13 -14.54 -2.22 -5.00
C HIS A 13 -14.16 -1.01 -4.15
N ILE A 14 -15.19 -0.23 -3.77
CA ILE A 14 -15.06 0.83 -2.79
C ILE A 14 -14.63 0.21 -1.46
N LEU A 15 -13.59 0.78 -0.86
CA LEU A 15 -13.16 0.42 0.48
C LEU A 15 -13.97 1.24 1.48
N ASN A 16 -14.71 0.55 2.33
CA ASN A 16 -15.52 1.20 3.34
C ASN A 16 -14.71 1.38 4.62
N PRO A 17 -14.97 2.44 5.39
CA PRO A 17 -14.40 2.57 6.73
C PRO A 17 -14.89 1.42 7.60
N LEU A 18 -13.98 0.82 8.34
CA LEU A 18 -14.17 -0.29 9.27
C LEU A 18 -13.52 0.07 10.59
N ILE A 19 -14.04 -0.52 11.68
CA ILE A 19 -13.54 -0.31 13.03
C ILE A 19 -12.93 -1.61 13.53
N LEU A 20 -11.73 -1.53 14.11
CA LEU A 20 -11.06 -2.69 14.67
C LEU A 20 -11.78 -3.12 15.95
N VAL A 21 -12.35 -4.32 15.94
CA VAL A 21 -12.99 -4.92 17.13
C VAL A 21 -11.93 -5.71 17.89
N HIS A 22 -11.96 -5.61 19.21
CA HIS A 22 -10.92 -6.17 20.09
C HIS A 22 -10.72 -7.67 19.84
N GLY A 23 -9.53 -8.06 19.36
CA GLY A 23 -9.14 -9.46 19.10
C GLY A 23 -8.85 -9.81 17.64
N ASP A 24 -9.18 -8.94 16.68
CA ASP A 24 -8.91 -9.22 15.27
C ASP A 24 -7.46 -8.89 14.88
N ASN A 25 -6.75 -9.88 14.33
CA ASN A 25 -5.43 -9.68 13.70
C ASN A 25 -5.62 -9.43 12.20
N ILE A 26 -5.93 -8.18 11.85
CA ILE A 26 -6.13 -7.76 10.46
C ILE A 26 -4.79 -7.33 9.87
N THR A 27 -4.43 -7.86 8.71
CA THR A 27 -3.19 -7.48 8.02
C THR A 27 -3.51 -6.54 6.85
N CYS A 28 -2.78 -5.43 6.78
CA CYS A 28 -2.87 -4.50 5.67
C CYS A 28 -2.28 -5.13 4.39
N LYS A 29 -3.02 -5.06 3.28
CA LYS A 29 -2.59 -5.60 1.98
C LYS A 29 -1.48 -4.78 1.33
N ALA A 30 -1.29 -3.52 1.72
CA ALA A 30 -0.25 -2.66 1.17
C ALA A 30 1.09 -2.82 1.86
N CYS A 31 1.16 -2.62 3.18
CA CYS A 31 2.42 -2.68 3.93
C CYS A 31 2.73 -4.05 4.57
N GLN A 32 1.77 -4.99 4.53
CA GLN A 32 1.86 -6.30 5.21
C GLN A 32 1.99 -6.25 6.73
N GLN A 33 1.82 -5.09 7.34
CA GLN A 33 1.81 -4.94 8.78
C GLN A 33 0.40 -5.17 9.33
N THR A 34 0.33 -5.56 10.61
CA THR A 34 -0.94 -5.66 11.32
C THR A 34 -1.55 -4.26 11.48
N ILE A 35 -2.85 -4.16 11.20
CA ILE A 35 -3.65 -2.97 11.48
C ILE A 35 -3.93 -2.96 12.97
N LEU A 36 -3.30 -2.01 13.67
CA LEU A 36 -3.51 -1.74 15.08
C LEU A 36 -4.37 -0.49 15.29
N ASP A 37 -4.52 0.31 14.23
CA ASP A 37 -5.32 1.52 14.25
C ASP A 37 -6.81 1.17 14.41
N PRO A 38 -7.56 1.95 15.21
CA PRO A 38 -8.98 1.72 15.41
C PRO A 38 -9.78 1.90 14.11
N ASP A 39 -9.33 2.83 13.25
CA ASP A 39 -9.97 3.16 11.98
C ASP A 39 -9.09 2.66 10.82
N PHE A 40 -9.71 1.93 9.90
CA PHE A 40 -9.07 1.45 8.68
C PHE A 40 -10.10 1.27 7.56
N HIS A 41 -9.66 1.07 6.33
CA HIS A 41 -10.56 0.89 5.20
C HIS A 41 -10.44 -0.51 4.60
N GLY A 42 -11.58 -1.09 4.22
CA GLY A 42 -11.58 -2.43 3.68
C GLY A 42 -12.81 -2.85 2.88
N CYS A 43 -12.63 -3.94 2.15
CA CYS A 43 -13.69 -4.68 1.50
C CYS A 43 -13.77 -6.07 2.15
N ILE A 44 -14.81 -6.29 2.97
CA ILE A 44 -15.05 -7.55 3.68
C ILE A 44 -15.22 -8.72 2.70
N LYS A 45 -15.91 -8.49 1.57
CA LYS A 45 -16.16 -9.52 0.54
C LYS A 45 -14.86 -10.05 -0.08
N CYS A 46 -13.82 -9.21 -0.16
CA CYS A 46 -12.56 -9.55 -0.78
C CYS A 46 -11.44 -9.80 0.25
N SER A 47 -11.74 -9.69 1.55
CA SER A 47 -10.74 -9.69 2.62
C SER A 47 -9.55 -8.76 2.32
N TYR A 48 -9.88 -7.57 1.79
CA TYR A 48 -8.92 -6.58 1.34
C TYR A 48 -8.96 -5.40 2.30
N TYR A 49 -7.90 -5.19 3.09
CA TYR A 49 -7.85 -4.20 4.15
C TYR A 49 -6.60 -3.34 3.99
N LEU A 50 -6.73 -2.04 4.23
CA LEU A 50 -5.65 -1.06 4.18
C LEU A 50 -5.73 -0.15 5.39
N HIS A 51 -4.57 0.23 5.92
CA HIS A 51 -4.48 1.41 6.78
C HIS A 51 -4.94 2.65 6.03
N ASP A 52 -5.42 3.66 6.76
CA ASP A 52 -5.76 4.96 6.18
C ASP A 52 -4.54 5.63 5.55
N SER A 53 -3.35 5.48 6.14
CA SER A 53 -2.09 5.94 5.56
C SER A 53 -1.80 5.27 4.21
N CYS A 54 -1.94 3.95 4.15
CA CYS A 54 -1.74 3.15 2.94
C CYS A 54 -2.75 3.49 1.84
N LEU A 55 -4.00 3.75 2.22
CA LEU A 55 -5.06 4.17 1.30
C LEU A 55 -4.79 5.56 0.71
N ASN A 56 -4.30 6.49 1.52
CA ASN A 56 -4.04 7.87 1.13
C ASN A 56 -2.63 8.09 0.57
N THR A 57 -1.82 7.03 0.45
CA THR A 57 -0.48 7.16 -0.10
C THR A 57 -0.57 7.58 -1.58
N PRO A 58 0.09 8.67 -1.97
CA PRO A 58 0.03 9.16 -3.33
C PRO A 58 0.61 8.14 -4.31
N ARG A 59 0.00 8.05 -5.49
CA ARG A 59 0.45 7.12 -6.54
C ARG A 59 1.87 7.42 -7.04
N SER A 60 2.35 8.63 -6.85
CA SER A 60 3.73 9.02 -7.14
C SER A 60 4.20 10.03 -6.10
N LEU A 61 5.40 9.84 -5.55
CA LEU A 61 5.99 10.75 -4.56
C LEU A 61 7.50 10.85 -4.72
N LEU A 62 8.05 12.00 -4.35
CA LEU A 62 9.50 12.18 -4.25
C LEU A 62 9.96 11.76 -2.85
N HIS A 63 10.65 10.64 -2.75
CA HIS A 63 11.08 10.11 -1.46
C HIS A 63 12.41 10.74 -1.03
N SER A 64 12.58 11.03 0.25
CA SER A 64 13.79 11.67 0.78
C SER A 64 15.06 10.84 0.59
N SER A 65 14.94 9.51 0.58
CA SER A 65 16.06 8.60 0.29
C SER A 65 16.43 8.53 -1.20
N HIS A 66 15.55 8.97 -2.09
CA HIS A 66 15.78 9.00 -3.53
C HIS A 66 15.19 10.28 -4.14
N PRO A 67 15.79 11.44 -3.84
CA PRO A 67 15.24 12.75 -4.20
C PRO A 67 15.40 13.12 -5.68
N SER A 68 16.13 12.31 -6.45
CA SER A 68 16.45 12.58 -7.85
C SER A 68 15.28 12.26 -8.79
N HIS A 69 14.49 11.23 -8.47
CA HIS A 69 13.35 10.80 -9.28
C HIS A 69 12.18 10.39 -8.39
N PRO A 70 10.94 10.67 -8.83
CA PRO A 70 9.77 10.22 -8.11
C PRO A 70 9.65 8.70 -8.15
N LEU A 71 9.21 8.12 -7.03
CA LEU A 71 8.81 6.72 -6.94
C LEU A 71 7.32 6.60 -7.27
N THR A 72 6.96 5.53 -7.97
CA THR A 72 5.57 5.21 -8.31
C THR A 72 5.10 4.06 -7.45
N LEU A 73 3.91 4.21 -6.87
CA LEU A 73 3.29 3.17 -6.05
C LEU A 73 2.63 2.13 -6.96
N HIS A 74 3.08 0.90 -6.83
CA HIS A 74 2.55 -0.27 -7.52
C HIS A 74 1.82 -1.18 -6.53
N PRO A 75 0.59 -1.61 -6.83
CA PRO A 75 -0.20 -2.46 -5.93
C PRO A 75 0.26 -3.93 -5.93
N THR A 76 1.06 -4.30 -6.93
CA THR A 76 1.67 -5.61 -7.07
C THR A 76 3.10 -5.41 -7.56
N PRO A 77 4.06 -6.25 -7.13
CA PRO A 77 5.43 -6.16 -7.61
C PRO A 77 5.47 -6.31 -9.14
N LEU A 78 6.33 -5.53 -9.80
CA LEU A 78 6.45 -5.52 -11.26
C LEU A 78 7.26 -6.71 -11.81
N TYR A 79 7.96 -7.42 -10.93
CA TYR A 79 8.87 -8.50 -11.31
C TYR A 79 8.15 -9.84 -11.51
N PRO A 80 8.65 -10.72 -12.40
CA PRO A 80 8.06 -12.04 -12.64
C PRO A 80 7.97 -12.94 -11.40
N THR A 81 8.79 -12.67 -10.39
CA THR A 81 8.82 -13.40 -9.12
C THR A 81 7.70 -12.96 -8.16
N ASN A 82 6.89 -11.96 -8.52
CA ASN A 82 5.93 -11.31 -7.62
C ASN A 82 6.56 -10.85 -6.31
N SER A 83 7.82 -10.41 -6.37
CA SER A 83 8.56 -9.91 -5.22
C SER A 83 9.56 -8.83 -5.63
N PHE A 84 9.94 -7.97 -4.70
CA PHE A 84 11.01 -6.99 -4.85
C PHE A 84 11.90 -7.01 -3.61
N THR A 85 13.11 -6.47 -3.71
CA THR A 85 13.98 -6.24 -2.55
C THR A 85 13.92 -4.76 -2.22
N CYS A 86 13.58 -4.41 -0.98
CA CYS A 86 13.57 -3.02 -0.58
C CYS A 86 14.99 -2.51 -0.36
N ASP A 87 15.37 -1.41 -1.01
CA ASP A 87 16.70 -0.82 -0.90
C ASP A 87 17.00 -0.19 0.46
N ALA A 88 15.96 0.21 1.21
CA ALA A 88 16.13 0.78 2.55
C ALA A 88 16.36 -0.27 3.65
N CYS A 89 15.61 -1.38 3.66
CA CYS A 89 15.68 -2.38 4.72
C CYS A 89 16.33 -3.71 4.28
N HIS A 90 16.66 -3.84 3.00
CA HIS A 90 17.26 -5.04 2.39
C HIS A 90 16.45 -6.33 2.57
N SER A 91 15.13 -6.21 2.78
CA SER A 91 14.24 -7.35 2.92
C SER A 91 13.30 -7.49 1.73
N LEU A 92 12.80 -8.71 1.52
CA LEU A 92 11.89 -9.03 0.43
C LEU A 92 10.48 -8.48 0.71
N GLY A 93 9.91 -7.77 -0.26
CA GLY A 93 8.50 -7.39 -0.30
C GLY A 93 7.74 -8.17 -1.38
N ASN A 94 6.49 -8.54 -1.11
CA ASN A 94 5.60 -9.17 -2.09
C ASN A 94 4.22 -8.49 -2.21
N SER A 95 4.11 -7.28 -1.67
CA SER A 95 2.90 -6.44 -1.68
C SER A 95 3.15 -5.18 -2.50
N PHE A 96 2.75 -4.03 -1.98
CA PHE A 96 2.92 -2.77 -2.66
C PHE A 96 4.39 -2.37 -2.64
N SER A 97 4.85 -1.84 -3.76
CA SER A 97 6.20 -1.33 -3.91
C SER A 97 6.17 0.10 -4.41
N LEU A 98 7.10 0.91 -3.90
CA LEU A 98 7.43 2.21 -4.46
C LEU A 98 8.67 2.03 -5.33
N SER A 99 8.48 2.02 -6.66
CA SER A 99 9.57 1.78 -7.61
C SER A 99 9.90 3.02 -8.43
N CYS A 100 11.18 3.20 -8.76
CA CYS A 100 11.62 4.22 -9.69
C CYS A 100 11.54 3.69 -11.14
N ALA A 101 10.99 4.48 -12.06
CA ALA A 101 10.99 4.09 -13.48
C ALA A 101 12.36 4.26 -14.17
N HIS A 102 13.25 5.03 -13.56
CA HIS A 102 14.56 5.40 -14.12
C HIS A 102 15.74 4.72 -13.44
N CYS A 103 15.53 4.17 -12.25
CA CYS A 103 16.55 3.54 -11.43
C CYS A 103 16.06 2.17 -10.98
N ASP A 104 16.96 1.24 -10.75
CA ASP A 104 16.67 -0.01 -10.04
C ASP A 104 16.60 0.28 -8.53
N TYR A 105 15.52 0.96 -8.12
CA TYR A 105 15.30 1.43 -6.75
C TYR A 105 13.86 1.17 -6.33
N ASP A 106 13.69 0.31 -5.34
CA ASP A 106 12.42 -0.18 -4.82
C ASP A 106 12.33 0.00 -3.31
N LEU A 107 11.20 0.48 -2.81
CA LEU A 107 10.93 0.62 -1.38
C LEU A 107 9.61 -0.04 -0.97
N HIS A 108 9.57 -0.51 0.28
CA HIS A 108 8.30 -0.81 0.94
C HIS A 108 7.51 0.49 1.17
N ILE A 109 6.19 0.36 1.22
CA ILE A 109 5.32 1.40 1.76
C ILE A 109 5.44 1.43 3.29
N GLN A 110 5.45 2.64 3.87
CA GLN A 110 5.64 2.88 5.30
C GLN A 110 4.34 3.35 5.97
#